data_AF-A0A964VAD7-F1
#
_entry.id   AF-A0A964VAD7-F1
#
_cell.length_a   1.000
_cell.length_b   1.000
_cell.length_c   1.000
_cell.angle_alpha   90.00
_cell.angle_beta   90.00
_cell.angle_gamma   90.00
#
_symmetry.space_group_name_H-M   'P 1'
#
loop_
_entity.id
_entity.type
_entity.pdbx_description
1 polymer ?
#
loop_
_entity_poly.entity_id
_entity_poly.type
_entity_poly.pdbx_seq_one_letter_code
_entity_poly.pdbx_strand_id
1 'polypeptide(L)'
;MKSLAKHFLLTLLLATAPFFSLAQEAKKAQAKKPAEVYTKAEDAGPDFKIQGDYSGTVEGKGKLGAQVVAKGDGKFEVYILEGGLPGDGWDGKTRVKVSAKTADDKVDFSGAKWQGNIESNRLVGKNPSGENFTLTRVERKSPTMGAKPPAGAVVLFDGSSPEHWSNGKITEEVLLLRGTQSKKPFATGKFHFEFRTPFQPKAGGQGRGNSGVYILGNEIQVLDSFGLTGEQNECGGLYGHAKPLVNMCLPPLTWQTFDIETAPAGEDAISYTVIHNGVKVHDGVVIKGNAKKGQSILLQDHGNPVAYRNIWVLEAK
;
A
#
# COMPACT_ATOMS: atom_id res chain seq x y z
N MET A 1 -72.54 49.69 51.25
CA MET A 1 -71.98 51.04 50.99
C MET A 1 -70.89 50.91 49.93
N LYS A 2 -71.03 51.65 48.82
CA LYS A 2 -70.05 52.15 47.79
C LYS A 2 -68.71 51.38 47.67
N SER A 3 -68.21 50.96 46.50
CA SER A 3 -67.94 51.77 45.29
C SER A 3 -67.43 50.91 44.12
N LEU A 4 -67.61 51.46 42.92
CA LEU A 4 -67.20 51.10 41.57
C LEU A 4 -65.67 50.88 41.32
N ALA A 5 -65.42 49.99 40.34
CA ALA A 5 -64.54 50.08 39.15
C ALA A 5 -63.07 50.55 39.26
N LYS A 6 -62.16 49.80 38.62
CA LYS A 6 -61.58 50.13 37.30
C LYS A 6 -60.57 49.06 36.84
N HIS A 7 -60.68 48.69 35.57
CA HIS A 7 -59.65 47.97 34.83
C HIS A 7 -58.46 48.89 34.57
N PHE A 8 -57.24 48.36 34.68
CA PHE A 8 -56.08 48.90 33.96
C PHE A 8 -55.23 47.77 33.40
N LEU A 9 -54.93 47.94 32.12
CA LEU A 9 -54.16 47.11 31.22
C LEU A 9 -52.67 47.18 31.61
N LEU A 10 -51.98 46.05 31.73
CA LEU A 10 -50.52 46.02 31.63
C LEU A 10 -50.10 44.94 30.65
N THR A 11 -49.58 45.42 29.52
CA THR A 11 -49.01 44.70 28.40
C THR A 11 -47.75 43.96 28.85
N LEU A 12 -47.72 42.63 28.71
CA LEU A 12 -46.49 41.86 28.82
C LEU A 12 -46.23 41.19 27.47
N LEU A 13 -45.29 41.79 26.70
CA LEU A 13 -44.65 41.14 25.57
C LEU A 13 -43.80 39.99 26.12
N LEU A 14 -44.15 38.74 25.81
CA LEU A 14 -43.19 37.64 25.85
C LEU A 14 -43.07 37.02 24.46
N ALA A 15 -41.86 37.10 23.95
CA ALA A 15 -41.43 36.60 22.66
C ALA A 15 -41.70 35.09 22.56
N THR A 16 -42.36 34.72 21.46
CA THR A 16 -42.46 33.33 21.01
C THR A 16 -41.07 32.85 20.58
N ALA A 17 -40.39 32.09 21.44
CA ALA A 17 -39.26 31.28 21.02
C ALA A 17 -39.80 30.10 20.19
N PRO A 18 -39.30 29.87 18.96
CA PRO A 18 -39.76 28.75 18.15
C PRO A 18 -39.28 27.44 18.79
N PHE A 19 -40.23 26.51 18.92
CA PHE A 19 -40.01 25.10 19.24
C PHE A 19 -38.99 24.50 18.26
N PHE A 20 -37.72 24.42 18.68
CA PHE A 20 -36.77 23.51 18.05
C PHE A 20 -37.13 22.10 18.50
N SER A 21 -37.72 21.33 17.58
CA SER A 21 -37.99 19.91 17.75
C SER A 21 -36.71 19.18 18.16
N LEU A 22 -36.76 18.50 19.32
CA LEU A 22 -35.74 17.59 19.86
C LEU A 22 -35.50 16.33 18.99
N ALA A 23 -35.83 16.37 17.70
CA ALA A 23 -35.76 15.24 16.77
C ALA A 23 -34.55 15.30 15.82
N GLN A 24 -33.56 16.19 16.03
CA GLN A 24 -32.48 16.41 15.05
C GLN A 24 -31.04 16.09 15.50
N GLU A 25 -30.81 15.53 16.68
CA GLU A 25 -29.45 15.07 17.08
C GLU A 25 -29.47 13.68 17.71
N ALA A 26 -29.66 12.65 16.88
CA ALA A 26 -29.20 11.30 17.18
C ALA A 26 -28.97 10.49 15.90
N LYS A 27 -28.15 11.01 14.97
CA LYS A 27 -27.40 10.11 14.08
C LYS A 27 -26.37 9.39 14.95
N LYS A 28 -26.76 8.27 15.57
CA LYS A 28 -25.81 7.28 16.09
C LYS A 28 -24.83 7.01 14.96
N ALA A 29 -23.56 7.39 15.16
CA ALA A 29 -22.46 6.86 14.38
C ALA A 29 -22.54 5.34 14.54
N GLN A 30 -23.12 4.68 13.55
CA GLN A 30 -23.05 3.24 13.42
C GLN A 30 -21.55 2.97 13.29
N ALA A 31 -20.94 2.44 14.35
CA ALA A 31 -19.54 2.06 14.33
C ALA A 31 -19.32 1.23 13.07
N LYS A 32 -18.56 1.76 12.11
CA LYS A 32 -18.17 1.00 10.93
C LYS A 32 -17.61 -0.31 11.46
N LYS A 33 -18.13 -1.46 10.99
CA LYS A 33 -17.44 -2.74 11.21
C LYS A 33 -15.95 -2.51 10.94
N PRO A 34 -15.03 -3.00 11.80
CA PRO A 34 -13.61 -2.91 11.53
C PRO A 34 -13.39 -3.33 10.08
N ALA A 35 -12.62 -2.55 9.33
CA ALA A 35 -12.26 -2.94 7.97
C ALA A 35 -11.70 -4.38 8.05
N GLU A 36 -12.08 -5.24 7.12
CA GLU A 36 -11.50 -6.57 7.04
C GLU A 36 -10.00 -6.41 6.76
N VAL A 37 -9.18 -6.67 7.78
CA VAL A 37 -7.73 -6.58 7.75
C VAL A 37 -7.17 -7.94 8.10
N TYR A 38 -6.39 -8.51 7.19
CA TYR A 38 -5.75 -9.80 7.38
C TYR A 38 -4.24 -9.63 7.34
N THR A 39 -3.53 -10.24 8.28
CA THR A 39 -2.06 -10.26 8.34
C THR A 39 -1.49 -11.65 8.01
N LYS A 40 -2.37 -12.64 7.80
CA LYS A 40 -2.09 -14.04 7.53
C LYS A 40 -2.93 -14.53 6.35
N ALA A 41 -2.35 -15.39 5.53
CA ALA A 41 -2.96 -15.85 4.29
C ALA A 41 -4.10 -16.84 4.53
N GLU A 42 -3.93 -17.70 5.54
CA GLU A 42 -4.91 -18.69 5.98
C GLU A 42 -6.25 -18.07 6.43
N ASP A 43 -6.20 -16.84 6.94
CA ASP A 43 -7.37 -16.09 7.42
C ASP A 43 -8.02 -15.23 6.33
N ALA A 44 -7.34 -15.01 5.20
CA ALA A 44 -7.64 -13.97 4.21
C ALA A 44 -8.83 -14.30 3.26
N GLY A 45 -9.51 -15.41 3.48
CA GLY A 45 -10.74 -15.77 2.77
C GLY A 45 -10.57 -16.10 1.28
N PRO A 46 -11.69 -16.29 0.55
CA PRO A 46 -11.67 -16.73 -0.84
C PRO A 46 -11.14 -15.66 -1.82
N ASP A 47 -11.42 -14.38 -1.57
CA ASP A 47 -10.95 -13.29 -2.44
C ASP A 47 -9.42 -13.25 -2.52
N PHE A 48 -8.73 -13.54 -1.42
CA PHE A 48 -7.27 -13.61 -1.41
C PHE A 48 -6.71 -14.75 -2.29
N LYS A 49 -7.43 -15.87 -2.39
CA LYS A 49 -7.01 -17.00 -3.23
C LYS A 49 -7.01 -16.64 -4.71
N ILE A 50 -7.91 -15.75 -5.13
CA ILE A 50 -8.02 -15.26 -6.50
C ILE A 50 -7.08 -14.08 -6.76
N GLN A 51 -6.90 -13.19 -5.78
CA GLN A 51 -6.01 -12.04 -5.92
C GLN A 51 -4.56 -12.46 -6.23
N GLY A 52 -3.91 -11.74 -7.13
CA GLY A 52 -2.49 -11.90 -7.37
C GLY A 52 -2.07 -11.57 -8.80
N ASP A 53 -0.80 -11.87 -9.08
CA ASP A 53 -0.22 -11.79 -10.41
C ASP A 53 -0.53 -13.07 -11.21
N TYR A 54 -0.84 -12.91 -12.48
CA TYR A 54 -1.07 -13.98 -13.45
C TYR A 54 -0.20 -13.73 -14.68
N SER A 55 0.45 -14.77 -15.19
CA SER A 55 1.37 -14.67 -16.33
C SER A 55 1.14 -15.81 -17.31
N GLY A 56 1.33 -15.55 -18.59
CA GLY A 56 1.13 -16.51 -19.66
C GLY A 56 1.20 -15.83 -21.03
N THR A 57 0.41 -16.33 -21.97
CA THR A 57 0.48 -15.92 -23.38
C THR A 57 -0.90 -15.76 -24.00
N VAL A 58 -0.93 -14.98 -25.09
CA VAL A 58 -2.02 -14.96 -26.07
C VAL A 58 -1.60 -15.88 -27.23
N GLU A 59 -2.52 -16.74 -27.68
CA GLU A 59 -2.28 -17.70 -28.75
C GLU A 59 -1.85 -17.01 -30.05
N GLY A 60 -0.75 -17.48 -30.66
CA GLY A 60 -0.19 -16.87 -31.88
C GLY A 60 0.40 -15.47 -31.69
N LYS A 61 0.54 -15.00 -30.45
CA LYS A 61 1.08 -13.68 -30.10
C LYS A 61 2.18 -13.84 -29.05
N GLY A 62 2.38 -12.79 -28.24
CA GLY A 62 3.39 -12.73 -27.20
C GLY A 62 2.85 -12.97 -25.79
N LYS A 63 3.70 -12.58 -24.83
CA LYS A 63 3.43 -12.66 -23.41
C LYS A 63 2.31 -11.72 -22.99
N LEU A 64 1.54 -12.14 -22.00
CA LEU A 64 0.48 -11.36 -21.36
C LEU A 64 0.59 -11.53 -19.84
N GLY A 65 0.46 -10.42 -19.12
CA GLY A 65 0.30 -10.40 -17.67
C GLY A 65 -1.09 -9.95 -17.28
N ALA A 66 -1.53 -10.32 -16.09
CA ALA A 66 -2.68 -9.70 -15.45
C ALA A 66 -2.46 -9.57 -13.94
N GLN A 67 -2.88 -8.44 -13.36
CA GLN A 67 -2.97 -8.26 -11.92
C GLN A 67 -4.43 -8.28 -11.52
N VAL A 68 -4.82 -9.28 -10.73
CA VAL A 68 -6.19 -9.42 -10.24
C VAL A 68 -6.25 -8.89 -8.82
N VAL A 69 -6.98 -7.79 -8.61
CA VAL A 69 -7.06 -7.07 -7.33
C VAL A 69 -8.43 -7.27 -6.71
N ALA A 70 -8.49 -7.85 -5.52
CA ALA A 70 -9.73 -8.01 -4.77
C ALA A 70 -10.25 -6.66 -4.26
N LYS A 71 -11.58 -6.50 -4.34
CA LYS A 71 -12.35 -5.35 -3.84
C LYS A 71 -13.30 -5.72 -2.69
N GLY A 72 -13.23 -6.96 -2.24
CA GLY A 72 -14.11 -7.53 -1.23
C GLY A 72 -15.43 -8.02 -1.82
N ASP A 73 -16.10 -8.88 -1.05
CA ASP A 73 -17.41 -9.42 -1.38
C ASP A 73 -17.45 -10.09 -2.77
N GLY A 74 -16.36 -10.81 -3.13
CA GLY A 74 -16.26 -11.55 -4.38
C GLY A 74 -16.11 -10.67 -5.62
N LYS A 75 -15.74 -9.38 -5.46
CA LYS A 75 -15.52 -8.43 -6.55
C LYS A 75 -14.04 -8.21 -6.79
N PHE A 76 -13.65 -8.02 -8.04
CA PHE A 76 -12.27 -7.79 -8.43
C PHE A 76 -12.13 -6.75 -9.54
N GLU A 77 -10.93 -6.20 -9.65
CA GLU A 77 -10.44 -5.49 -10.82
C GLU A 77 -9.30 -6.30 -11.44
N VAL A 78 -9.41 -6.60 -12.73
CA VAL A 78 -8.38 -7.27 -13.52
C VAL A 78 -7.68 -6.23 -14.37
N TYR A 79 -6.38 -6.04 -14.13
CA TYR A 79 -5.53 -5.19 -14.94
C TYR A 79 -4.76 -6.05 -15.92
N ILE A 80 -5.10 -5.96 -17.20
CA ILE A 80 -4.49 -6.72 -18.28
C ILE A 80 -3.32 -5.91 -18.85
N LEU A 81 -2.16 -6.57 -18.94
CA LEU A 81 -0.87 -5.95 -19.20
C LEU A 81 -0.19 -6.67 -20.38
N GLU A 82 -0.23 -6.07 -21.57
CA GLU A 82 0.41 -6.66 -22.76
C GLU A 82 1.93 -6.65 -22.60
N GLY A 83 2.59 -7.73 -23.04
CA GLY A 83 4.03 -7.89 -22.89
C GLY A 83 4.46 -8.55 -21.57
N GLY A 84 3.60 -8.59 -20.54
CA GLY A 84 3.88 -9.32 -19.30
C GLY A 84 3.49 -8.54 -18.04
N LEU A 85 4.09 -8.90 -16.90
CA LEU A 85 3.88 -8.23 -15.61
C LEU A 85 4.86 -7.06 -15.43
N PRO A 86 4.64 -6.14 -14.45
CA PRO A 86 5.60 -5.09 -14.15
C PRO A 86 6.98 -5.66 -13.80
N GLY A 87 8.03 -5.15 -14.46
CA GLY A 87 9.40 -5.67 -14.32
C GLY A 87 9.64 -7.03 -15.02
N ASP A 88 8.67 -7.53 -15.78
CA ASP A 88 8.74 -8.83 -16.46
C ASP A 88 8.10 -8.78 -17.87
N GLY A 89 8.53 -7.79 -18.65
CA GLY A 89 8.18 -7.60 -20.06
C GLY A 89 7.13 -6.53 -20.35
N TRP A 90 6.38 -6.06 -19.34
CA TRP A 90 5.45 -4.94 -19.52
C TRP A 90 6.20 -3.62 -19.77
N ASP A 91 5.80 -2.89 -20.81
CA ASP A 91 6.43 -1.62 -21.22
C ASP A 91 5.81 -0.38 -20.56
N GLY A 92 4.84 -0.56 -19.67
CA GLY A 92 4.16 0.52 -18.97
C GLY A 92 3.04 1.21 -19.76
N LYS A 93 2.78 0.80 -21.02
CA LYS A 93 1.80 1.49 -21.88
C LYS A 93 0.42 0.84 -21.85
N THR A 94 0.34 -0.46 -22.13
CA THR A 94 -0.96 -1.14 -22.15
C THR A 94 -1.38 -1.52 -20.74
N ARG A 95 -2.44 -0.90 -20.23
CA ARG A 95 -3.08 -1.30 -18.98
C ARG A 95 -4.59 -1.18 -19.09
N VAL A 96 -5.24 -2.29 -19.41
CA VAL A 96 -6.70 -2.36 -19.54
C VAL A 96 -7.30 -2.82 -18.23
N LYS A 97 -8.20 -2.03 -17.66
CA LYS A 97 -8.94 -2.39 -16.45
C LYS A 97 -10.28 -3.03 -16.82
N VAL A 98 -10.55 -4.20 -16.27
CA VAL A 98 -11.82 -4.93 -16.42
C VAL A 98 -12.37 -5.28 -15.05
N SER A 99 -13.67 -5.09 -14.84
CA SER A 99 -14.33 -5.55 -13.61
C SER A 99 -14.59 -7.04 -13.67
N ALA A 100 -14.43 -7.72 -12.53
CA ALA A 100 -14.76 -9.13 -12.38
C ALA A 100 -15.58 -9.38 -11.12
N LYS A 101 -16.34 -10.47 -11.12
CA LYS A 101 -17.15 -10.88 -9.97
C LYS A 101 -17.21 -12.40 -9.87
N THR A 102 -17.38 -12.88 -8.65
CA THR A 102 -17.61 -14.29 -8.38
C THR A 102 -19.02 -14.68 -8.85
N ALA A 103 -19.13 -15.77 -9.59
CA ALA A 103 -20.35 -16.42 -10.04
C ALA A 103 -20.09 -17.93 -10.15
N ASP A 104 -20.93 -18.76 -9.53
CA ASP A 104 -20.86 -20.24 -9.62
C ASP A 104 -19.45 -20.82 -9.43
N ASP A 105 -18.78 -20.45 -8.32
CA ASP A 105 -17.42 -20.87 -7.95
C ASP A 105 -16.28 -20.43 -8.89
N LYS A 106 -16.57 -19.54 -9.84
CA LYS A 106 -15.60 -18.91 -10.75
C LYS A 106 -15.64 -17.41 -10.62
N VAL A 107 -14.63 -16.72 -11.14
CA VAL A 107 -14.62 -15.25 -11.23
C VAL A 107 -14.69 -14.85 -12.69
N ASP A 108 -15.86 -14.41 -13.13
CA ASP A 108 -16.08 -13.95 -14.49
C ASP A 108 -15.69 -12.48 -14.64
N PHE A 109 -15.03 -12.15 -15.76
CA PHE A 109 -14.72 -10.79 -16.14
C PHE A 109 -15.12 -10.52 -17.59
N SER A 110 -15.59 -9.31 -17.84
CA SER A 110 -15.92 -8.84 -19.19
C SER A 110 -15.86 -7.32 -19.26
N GLY A 111 -15.23 -6.79 -20.31
CA GLY A 111 -15.12 -5.35 -20.52
C GLY A 111 -14.03 -5.00 -21.52
N ALA A 112 -14.16 -3.86 -22.20
CA ALA A 112 -13.21 -3.43 -23.24
C ALA A 112 -12.91 -4.52 -24.30
N LYS A 113 -13.92 -5.35 -24.64
CA LYS A 113 -13.83 -6.54 -25.52
C LYS A 113 -12.95 -7.68 -25.01
N TRP A 114 -12.42 -7.59 -23.80
CA TRP A 114 -11.86 -8.72 -23.08
C TRP A 114 -12.97 -9.47 -22.36
N GLN A 115 -12.88 -10.79 -22.34
CA GLN A 115 -13.81 -11.65 -21.60
C GLN A 115 -13.13 -12.94 -21.18
N GLY A 116 -13.57 -13.50 -20.05
CA GLY A 116 -13.03 -14.74 -19.55
C GLY A 116 -13.45 -15.04 -18.13
N ASN A 117 -12.79 -16.02 -17.53
CA ASN A 117 -12.99 -16.39 -16.14
C ASN A 117 -11.67 -16.75 -15.47
N ILE A 118 -11.69 -16.70 -14.14
CA ILE A 118 -10.65 -17.23 -13.26
C ILE A 118 -11.25 -18.41 -12.51
N GLU A 119 -10.58 -19.55 -12.59
CA GLU A 119 -10.93 -20.75 -11.85
C GLU A 119 -9.64 -21.35 -11.27
N SER A 120 -9.66 -21.62 -9.96
CA SER A 120 -8.48 -22.03 -9.19
C SER A 120 -7.32 -21.03 -9.34
N ASN A 121 -6.33 -21.33 -10.18
CA ASN A 121 -5.15 -20.49 -10.45
C ASN A 121 -5.02 -20.14 -11.93
N ARG A 122 -6.06 -20.37 -12.74
CA ARG A 122 -6.02 -20.15 -14.18
C ARG A 122 -6.99 -19.05 -14.57
N LEU A 123 -6.47 -18.06 -15.28
CA LEU A 123 -7.25 -17.01 -15.92
C LEU A 123 -7.21 -17.28 -17.42
N VAL A 124 -8.38 -17.58 -17.99
CA VAL A 124 -8.53 -17.92 -19.42
C VAL A 124 -9.57 -17.02 -20.05
N GLY A 125 -9.42 -16.73 -21.35
CA GLY A 125 -10.37 -15.86 -22.01
C GLY A 125 -10.04 -15.58 -23.47
N LYS A 126 -10.72 -14.57 -24.00
CA LYS A 126 -10.48 -14.00 -25.32
C LYS A 126 -10.14 -12.53 -25.23
N ASN A 127 -9.19 -12.10 -26.05
CA ASN A 127 -8.81 -10.71 -26.20
C ASN A 127 -9.73 -9.96 -27.20
N PRO A 128 -9.55 -8.65 -27.43
CA PRO A 128 -10.37 -7.86 -28.34
C PRO A 128 -10.36 -8.31 -29.80
N SER A 129 -9.31 -9.03 -30.22
CA SER A 129 -9.17 -9.61 -31.56
C SER A 129 -9.79 -11.01 -31.66
N GLY A 130 -10.30 -11.57 -30.56
CA GLY A 130 -10.91 -12.90 -30.49
C GLY A 130 -9.92 -14.04 -30.25
N GLU A 131 -8.63 -13.74 -30.05
CA GLU A 131 -7.59 -14.73 -29.79
C GLU A 131 -7.68 -15.25 -28.35
N ASN A 132 -7.47 -16.55 -28.16
CA ASN A 132 -7.49 -17.15 -26.83
C ASN A 132 -6.24 -16.75 -26.05
N PHE A 133 -6.37 -16.65 -24.74
CA PHE A 133 -5.23 -16.49 -23.85
C PHE A 133 -5.38 -17.35 -22.61
N THR A 134 -4.24 -17.73 -22.04
CA THR A 134 -4.19 -18.51 -20.80
C THR A 134 -3.07 -17.97 -19.93
N LEU A 135 -3.44 -17.55 -18.72
CA LEU A 135 -2.53 -17.10 -17.68
C LEU A 135 -2.66 -18.04 -16.48
N THR A 136 -1.54 -18.26 -15.79
CA THR A 136 -1.51 -18.98 -14.51
C THR A 136 -1.05 -18.03 -13.42
N ARG A 137 -1.64 -18.15 -12.23
CA ARG A 137 -1.22 -17.38 -11.05
C ARG A 137 0.25 -17.66 -10.75
N VAL A 138 1.02 -16.61 -10.50
CA VAL A 138 2.45 -16.70 -10.19
C VAL A 138 2.74 -16.04 -8.85
N GLU A 139 3.59 -16.68 -8.07
CA GLU A 139 4.14 -16.10 -6.85
C GLU A 139 5.53 -15.53 -7.15
N ARG A 140 5.61 -14.21 -7.23
CA ARG A 140 6.88 -13.51 -7.45
C ARG A 140 7.56 -13.25 -6.12
N LYS A 141 8.89 -13.32 -6.10
CA LYS A 141 9.72 -13.04 -4.93
C LYS A 141 10.84 -12.10 -5.31
N SER A 142 11.21 -11.22 -4.39
CA SER A 142 12.38 -10.37 -4.58
C SER A 142 13.66 -11.22 -4.63
N PRO A 143 14.62 -10.91 -5.53
CA PRO A 143 15.93 -11.56 -5.54
C PRO A 143 16.82 -11.16 -4.36
N THR A 144 16.49 -10.07 -3.64
CA THR A 144 17.22 -9.63 -2.44
C THR A 144 16.53 -10.03 -1.13
N MET A 145 15.51 -10.89 -1.21
CA MET A 145 14.84 -11.45 -0.03
C MET A 145 15.85 -12.23 0.83
N GLY A 146 15.93 -11.91 2.11
CA GLY A 146 16.89 -12.51 3.05
C GLY A 146 18.33 -12.11 2.79
N ALA A 147 18.58 -10.99 2.08
CA ALA A 147 19.93 -10.51 1.81
C ALA A 147 20.69 -10.33 3.13
N LYS A 148 21.84 -11.03 3.24
CA LYS A 148 22.69 -10.93 4.43
C LYS A 148 23.30 -9.52 4.52
N PRO A 149 23.41 -8.95 5.73
CA PRO A 149 24.12 -7.70 5.92
C PRO A 149 25.56 -7.83 5.41
N PRO A 150 26.06 -6.89 4.61
CA PRO A 150 27.47 -6.89 4.19
C PRO A 150 28.39 -6.62 5.38
N ALA A 151 29.68 -6.93 5.23
CA ALA A 151 30.68 -6.66 6.25
C ALA A 151 30.70 -5.15 6.62
N GLY A 152 30.60 -4.86 7.92
CA GLY A 152 30.54 -3.49 8.43
C GLY A 152 29.15 -2.87 8.49
N ALA A 153 28.11 -3.57 8.04
CA ALA A 153 26.73 -3.11 8.22
C ALA A 153 26.29 -3.20 9.68
N VAL A 154 25.47 -2.23 10.10
CA VAL A 154 24.72 -2.27 11.34
C VAL A 154 23.41 -3.01 11.07
N VAL A 155 23.20 -4.12 11.77
CA VAL A 155 21.92 -4.83 11.77
C VAL A 155 20.98 -4.11 12.72
N LEU A 156 19.87 -3.59 12.21
CA LEU A 156 18.85 -2.92 13.01
C LEU A 156 17.77 -3.89 13.49
N PHE A 157 17.47 -4.92 12.72
CA PHE A 157 16.52 -5.96 13.11
C PHE A 157 16.68 -7.22 12.23
N ASP A 158 17.02 -8.35 12.83
CA ASP A 158 17.16 -9.65 12.17
C ASP A 158 16.11 -10.69 12.64
N GLY A 159 15.16 -10.25 13.47
CA GLY A 159 14.20 -11.14 14.12
C GLY A 159 14.66 -11.65 15.49
N SER A 160 15.72 -11.11 16.09
CA SER A 160 16.09 -11.43 17.48
C SER A 160 15.47 -10.45 18.49
N SER A 161 15.73 -9.15 18.34
CA SER A 161 15.31 -8.15 19.31
C SER A 161 15.16 -6.76 18.66
N PRO A 162 14.25 -5.89 19.18
CA PRO A 162 14.02 -4.55 18.63
C PRO A 162 14.84 -3.46 19.35
N GLU A 163 15.94 -3.79 20.02
CA GLU A 163 16.70 -2.92 20.93
C GLU A 163 17.33 -1.71 20.24
N HIS A 164 17.59 -1.79 18.94
CA HIS A 164 18.08 -0.67 18.14
C HIS A 164 17.00 0.38 17.85
N TRP A 165 15.76 0.14 18.28
CA TRP A 165 14.63 0.99 18.02
C TRP A 165 13.99 1.56 19.30
N SER A 166 13.66 2.84 19.27
CA SER A 166 12.81 3.51 20.23
C SER A 166 11.36 3.12 19.98
N ASN A 167 10.65 2.66 21.02
CA ASN A 167 9.30 2.08 20.94
C ASN A 167 9.21 0.81 20.08
N GLY A 168 10.33 0.11 19.90
CA GLY A 168 10.38 -1.14 19.17
C GLY A 168 9.46 -2.20 19.79
N LYS A 169 8.51 -2.69 18.99
CA LYS A 169 7.58 -3.77 19.35
C LYS A 169 7.66 -4.86 18.31
N ILE A 170 7.60 -6.11 18.76
CA ILE A 170 7.58 -7.28 17.90
C ILE A 170 6.24 -7.99 18.00
N THR A 171 5.78 -8.57 16.89
CA THR A 171 4.63 -9.48 16.88
C THR A 171 5.01 -10.85 17.45
N GLU A 172 4.01 -11.71 17.66
CA GLU A 172 4.25 -13.13 18.01
C GLU A 172 5.02 -13.89 16.91
N GLU A 173 4.91 -13.46 15.65
CA GLU A 173 5.70 -13.95 14.50
C GLU A 173 7.14 -13.37 14.47
N VAL A 174 7.54 -12.64 15.51
CA VAL A 174 8.86 -12.01 15.64
C VAL A 174 9.15 -11.01 14.50
N LEU A 175 8.13 -10.23 14.15
CA LEU A 175 8.23 -9.16 13.14
C LEU A 175 8.22 -7.80 13.82
N LEU A 176 9.09 -6.89 13.38
CA LEU A 176 9.13 -5.53 13.88
C LEU A 176 7.90 -4.76 13.40
N LEU A 177 7.19 -4.13 14.33
CA LEU A 177 6.06 -3.26 14.00
C LEU A 177 6.54 -1.87 13.59
N ARG A 178 5.73 -1.20 12.76
CA ARG A 178 5.80 0.23 12.47
C ARG A 178 5.75 1.11 13.75
N GLY A 179 5.79 2.43 13.59
CA GLY A 179 5.69 3.38 14.70
C GLY A 179 6.93 3.39 15.57
N THR A 180 8.08 3.10 14.97
CA THR A 180 9.34 2.87 15.65
C THR A 180 10.46 3.64 14.94
N GLN A 181 11.44 4.08 15.70
CA GLN A 181 12.51 4.93 15.20
C GLN A 181 13.88 4.41 15.65
N SER A 182 14.87 4.38 14.75
CA SER A 182 16.22 3.93 15.13
C SER A 182 16.81 4.85 16.20
N LYS A 183 17.44 4.27 17.21
CA LYS A 183 18.13 5.02 18.27
C LYS A 183 19.38 5.71 17.72
N LYS A 184 20.12 5.00 16.87
CA LYS A 184 21.29 5.55 16.18
C LYS A 184 20.83 6.38 14.96
N PRO A 185 21.33 7.61 14.79
CA PRO A 185 21.21 8.34 13.53
C PRO A 185 22.20 7.81 12.49
N PHE A 186 21.80 7.80 11.23
CA PHE A 186 22.62 7.33 10.10
C PHE A 186 22.82 8.42 9.08
N ALA A 187 24.02 8.51 8.51
CA ALA A 187 24.32 9.34 7.35
C ALA A 187 23.94 8.61 6.03
N THR A 188 24.37 9.16 4.89
CA THR A 188 24.19 8.50 3.58
C THR A 188 24.87 7.13 3.52
N GLY A 189 24.33 6.23 2.71
CA GLY A 189 24.84 4.86 2.61
C GLY A 189 23.88 3.92 1.90
N LYS A 190 24.00 2.63 2.19
CA LYS A 190 23.13 1.57 1.69
C LYS A 190 22.22 1.07 2.80
N PHE A 191 20.95 0.89 2.48
CA PHE A 191 19.92 0.45 3.43
C PHE A 191 19.14 -0.69 2.81
N HIS A 192 18.79 -1.68 3.63
CA HIS A 192 17.93 -2.78 3.25
C HIS A 192 16.77 -2.90 4.22
N PHE A 193 15.57 -3.12 3.67
CA PHE A 193 14.36 -3.36 4.42
C PHE A 193 13.56 -4.47 3.76
N GLU A 194 13.06 -5.40 4.56
CA GLU A 194 11.94 -6.25 4.16
C GLU A 194 10.66 -5.82 4.85
N PHE A 195 9.57 -5.76 4.10
CA PHE A 195 8.26 -5.36 4.60
C PHE A 195 7.15 -6.21 4.00
N ARG A 196 6.02 -6.30 4.72
CA ARG A 196 4.81 -6.98 4.29
C ARG A 196 3.60 -6.13 4.62
N THR A 197 2.79 -5.82 3.61
CA THR A 197 1.51 -5.11 3.77
C THR A 197 0.39 -6.10 4.11
N PRO A 198 -0.62 -5.68 4.89
CA PRO A 198 -1.79 -6.52 5.17
C PRO A 198 -2.70 -6.63 3.94
N PHE A 199 -3.51 -7.68 3.89
CA PHE A 199 -4.60 -7.76 2.92
C PHE A 199 -5.83 -7.02 3.45
N GLN A 200 -6.25 -5.99 2.72
CA GLN A 200 -7.40 -5.14 3.07
C GLN A 200 -8.28 -4.91 1.84
N PRO A 201 -9.05 -5.93 1.38
CA PRO A 201 -9.73 -5.89 0.09
C PRO A 201 -10.76 -4.76 -0.03
N LYS A 202 -11.32 -4.30 1.10
CA LYS A 202 -12.32 -3.23 1.15
C LYS A 202 -11.72 -1.83 1.35
N ALA A 203 -10.40 -1.74 1.54
CA ALA A 203 -9.69 -0.46 1.69
C ALA A 203 -9.20 0.05 0.33
N GLY A 204 -8.97 1.36 0.25
CA GLY A 204 -8.46 2.01 -0.95
C GLY A 204 -7.65 3.26 -0.62
N GLY A 205 -6.87 3.73 -1.61
CA GLY A 205 -5.99 4.88 -1.46
C GLY A 205 -5.03 4.73 -0.28
N GLN A 206 -4.79 5.83 0.43
CA GLN A 206 -3.90 5.90 1.60
C GLN A 206 -4.40 5.11 2.82
N GLY A 207 -5.60 4.54 2.78
CA GLY A 207 -6.13 3.66 3.82
C GLY A 207 -5.75 2.19 3.67
N ARG A 208 -5.05 1.82 2.60
CA ARG A 208 -4.77 0.42 2.23
C ARG A 208 -3.29 0.08 2.45
N GLY A 209 -2.97 -0.48 3.61
CA GLY A 209 -1.64 -0.99 3.93
C GLY A 209 -0.57 0.09 4.08
N ASN A 210 -0.94 1.29 4.54
CA ASN A 210 -0.07 2.46 4.58
C ASN A 210 0.91 2.45 5.76
N SER A 211 2.17 2.74 5.46
CA SER A 211 3.30 3.00 6.33
C SER A 211 4.34 3.78 5.51
N GLY A 212 5.56 3.94 6.02
CA GLY A 212 6.64 4.61 5.28
C GLY A 212 8.00 4.30 5.87
N VAL A 213 9.02 4.29 5.02
CA VAL A 213 10.42 4.20 5.44
C VAL A 213 11.05 5.57 5.26
N TYR A 214 11.30 6.26 6.37
CA TYR A 214 11.93 7.57 6.38
C TYR A 214 13.43 7.42 6.56
N ILE A 215 14.19 7.93 5.59
CA ILE A 215 15.65 7.96 5.59
C ILE A 215 16.08 9.39 5.30
N LEU A 216 16.94 9.95 6.16
CA LEU A 216 17.48 11.31 6.00
C LEU A 216 16.39 12.37 5.72
N GLY A 217 15.25 12.21 6.39
CA GLY A 217 14.13 13.16 6.37
C GLY A 217 13.15 12.98 5.20
N ASN A 218 13.39 12.01 4.32
CA ASN A 218 12.54 11.75 3.15
C ASN A 218 11.92 10.35 3.24
N GLU A 219 10.69 10.24 2.76
CA GLU A 219 9.91 9.01 2.82
C GLU A 219 9.98 8.23 1.50
N ILE A 220 10.43 6.98 1.60
CA ILE A 220 10.14 5.95 0.61
C ILE A 220 8.82 5.32 1.07
N GLN A 221 7.78 5.54 0.29
CA GLN A 221 6.42 5.18 0.66
C GLN A 221 6.23 3.67 0.73
N VAL A 222 5.51 3.19 1.76
CA VAL A 222 5.06 1.80 1.89
C VAL A 222 3.54 1.77 1.85
N LEU A 223 2.98 1.14 0.82
CA LEU A 223 1.53 1.06 0.64
C LEU A 223 1.17 -0.27 -0.02
N ASP A 224 -0.04 -0.80 0.19
CA ASP A 224 -0.57 -1.84 -0.70
C ASP A 224 -1.02 -1.18 -2.01
N SER A 225 -0.05 -0.95 -2.88
CA SER A 225 -0.22 -0.38 -4.21
C SER A 225 -0.38 -1.45 -5.29
N PHE A 226 -0.71 -2.69 -4.91
CA PHE A 226 -0.88 -3.77 -5.88
C PHE A 226 -2.02 -3.44 -6.87
N GLY A 227 -1.66 -3.40 -8.16
CA GLY A 227 -2.54 -3.00 -9.26
C GLY A 227 -2.82 -1.50 -9.34
N LEU A 228 -2.09 -0.63 -8.64
CA LEU A 228 -2.16 0.84 -8.82
C LEU A 228 -1.16 1.35 -9.86
N THR A 229 -1.15 2.67 -10.13
CA THR A 229 -0.33 3.26 -11.20
C THR A 229 1.13 3.49 -10.81
N GLY A 230 1.45 3.53 -9.52
CA GLY A 230 2.77 3.88 -9.01
C GLY A 230 2.95 5.40 -8.98
N GLU A 231 2.13 6.11 -8.23
CA GLU A 231 2.31 7.55 -7.99
C GLU A 231 3.36 7.85 -6.92
N GLN A 232 3.75 9.12 -6.78
CA GLN A 232 4.73 9.57 -5.78
C GLN A 232 4.36 9.21 -4.32
N ASN A 233 3.07 9.05 -4.03
CA ASN A 233 2.53 8.69 -2.71
C ASN A 233 2.03 7.24 -2.65
N GLU A 234 2.46 6.40 -3.59
CA GLU A 234 2.23 4.97 -3.64
C GLU A 234 3.54 4.19 -3.38
N CYS A 235 3.47 2.89 -3.17
CA CYS A 235 4.60 2.07 -2.73
C CYS A 235 5.83 2.25 -3.63
N GLY A 236 6.98 2.53 -3.01
CA GLY A 236 8.24 2.80 -3.72
C GLY A 236 8.35 4.22 -4.27
N GLY A 237 7.32 5.05 -4.16
CA GLY A 237 7.40 6.49 -4.43
C GLY A 237 8.27 7.22 -3.40
N LEU A 238 8.99 8.23 -3.87
CA LEU A 238 9.61 9.22 -3.00
C LEU A 238 8.52 10.25 -2.70
N TYR A 239 7.93 10.16 -1.51
CA TYR A 239 6.67 10.83 -1.17
C TYR A 239 6.77 12.35 -1.37
N GLY A 240 5.87 12.91 -2.18
CA GLY A 240 5.85 14.33 -2.52
C GLY A 240 6.93 14.78 -3.52
N HIS A 241 7.80 13.88 -3.98
CA HIS A 241 8.95 14.22 -4.82
C HIS A 241 8.93 13.54 -6.18
N ALA A 242 8.86 12.22 -6.23
CA ALA A 242 8.98 11.48 -7.48
C ALA A 242 8.17 10.18 -7.46
N LYS A 243 7.48 9.93 -8.57
CA LYS A 243 6.83 8.63 -8.83
C LYS A 243 7.88 7.58 -9.20
N PRO A 244 7.72 6.31 -8.78
CA PRO A 244 8.60 5.24 -9.24
C PRO A 244 8.52 5.09 -10.78
N LEU A 245 9.61 4.67 -11.40
CA LEU A 245 9.66 4.36 -12.85
C LEU A 245 8.66 3.26 -13.23
N VAL A 246 8.43 2.32 -12.32
CA VAL A 246 7.48 1.23 -12.45
C VAL A 246 6.94 0.85 -11.07
N ASN A 247 5.63 0.62 -10.96
CA ASN A 247 5.04 0.06 -9.75
C ASN A 247 5.46 -1.41 -9.60
N MET A 248 6.38 -1.67 -8.68
CA MET A 248 6.90 -3.01 -8.38
C MET A 248 6.32 -3.61 -7.10
N CYS A 249 5.20 -3.06 -6.62
CA CYS A 249 4.49 -3.61 -5.47
C CYS A 249 3.92 -4.99 -5.81
N LEU A 250 4.29 -5.98 -5.00
CA LEU A 250 3.71 -7.33 -5.04
C LEU A 250 2.34 -7.34 -4.33
N PRO A 251 1.52 -8.39 -4.54
CA PRO A 251 0.25 -8.55 -3.82
C PRO A 251 0.46 -8.50 -2.30
N PRO A 252 -0.51 -7.99 -1.51
CA PRO A 252 -0.42 -7.96 -0.06
C PRO A 252 -0.24 -9.36 0.53
N LEU A 253 0.27 -9.42 1.76
CA LEU A 253 0.76 -10.64 2.42
C LEU A 253 1.99 -11.30 1.77
N THR A 254 2.52 -10.73 0.70
CA THR A 254 3.84 -11.09 0.14
C THR A 254 4.92 -10.21 0.76
N TRP A 255 6.05 -10.81 1.14
CA TRP A 255 7.22 -10.06 1.56
C TRP A 255 7.86 -9.34 0.38
N GLN A 256 8.27 -8.11 0.60
CA GLN A 256 8.87 -7.21 -0.38
C GLN A 256 10.19 -6.65 0.15
N THR A 257 11.08 -6.25 -0.75
CA THR A 257 12.34 -5.59 -0.36
C THR A 257 12.42 -4.17 -0.89
N PHE A 258 13.01 -3.30 -0.08
CA PHE A 258 13.66 -2.08 -0.55
C PHE A 258 15.15 -2.18 -0.31
N ASP A 259 15.93 -2.02 -1.38
CA ASP A 259 17.36 -1.76 -1.33
C ASP A 259 17.57 -0.31 -1.78
N ILE A 260 18.11 0.52 -0.88
CA ILE A 260 18.17 1.96 -1.06
C ILE A 260 19.62 2.39 -0.96
N GLU A 261 20.09 3.14 -1.95
CA GLU A 261 21.39 3.81 -1.92
C GLU A 261 21.16 5.32 -1.84
N THR A 262 21.81 5.96 -0.88
CA THR A 262 21.84 7.41 -0.75
C THR A 262 23.24 7.94 -0.85
N ALA A 263 23.40 9.11 -1.46
CA ALA A 263 24.67 9.80 -1.58
C ALA A 263 24.49 11.32 -1.46
N PRO A 264 25.48 12.07 -0.95
CA PRO A 264 25.45 13.52 -1.00
C PRO A 264 25.36 14.00 -2.46
N ALA A 265 24.49 14.97 -2.72
CA ALA A 265 24.28 15.59 -4.03
C ALA A 265 24.48 17.12 -3.97
N GLY A 266 25.45 17.55 -3.16
CA GLY A 266 25.69 18.94 -2.79
C GLY A 266 25.70 19.11 -1.28
N GLU A 267 25.70 20.37 -0.81
CA GLU A 267 25.74 20.65 0.63
C GLU A 267 24.41 20.31 1.33
N ASP A 268 23.30 20.63 0.67
CA ASP A 268 21.94 20.51 1.19
C ASP A 268 21.05 19.66 0.26
N ALA A 269 21.61 18.61 -0.33
CA ALA A 269 20.85 17.68 -1.15
C ALA A 269 21.37 16.24 -1.07
N ILE A 270 20.45 15.29 -1.18
CA ILE A 270 20.72 13.86 -1.14
C ILE A 270 20.17 13.24 -2.42
N SER A 271 20.96 12.39 -3.05
CA SER A 271 20.54 11.53 -4.17
C SER A 271 19.97 10.22 -3.62
N TYR A 272 18.85 9.76 -4.14
CA TYR A 272 18.19 8.50 -3.80
C TYR A 272 18.09 7.59 -5.02
N THR A 273 18.70 6.40 -4.91
CA THR A 273 18.45 5.27 -5.80
C THR A 273 17.69 4.22 -5.02
N VAL A 274 16.52 3.81 -5.52
CA VAL A 274 15.65 2.84 -4.85
C VAL A 274 15.44 1.66 -5.77
N ILE A 275 15.72 0.47 -5.25
CA ILE A 275 15.45 -0.81 -5.89
C ILE A 275 14.33 -1.47 -5.09
N HIS A 276 13.18 -1.69 -5.73
CA HIS A 276 12.01 -2.35 -5.15
C HIS A 276 11.86 -3.73 -5.76
N ASN A 277 11.96 -4.77 -4.94
CA ASN A 277 11.89 -6.16 -5.39
C ASN A 277 12.87 -6.50 -6.52
N GLY A 278 14.11 -5.98 -6.43
CA GLY A 278 15.18 -6.20 -7.41
C GLY A 278 15.11 -5.33 -8.68
N VAL A 279 14.10 -4.47 -8.82
CA VAL A 279 13.97 -3.55 -9.95
C VAL A 279 14.24 -2.13 -9.50
N LYS A 280 15.15 -1.43 -10.19
CA LYS A 280 15.45 -0.03 -9.92
C LYS A 280 14.25 0.84 -10.30
N VAL A 281 13.58 1.41 -9.30
CA VAL A 281 12.39 2.26 -9.44
C VAL A 281 12.69 3.75 -9.30
N HIS A 282 13.84 4.11 -8.73
CA HIS A 282 14.41 5.46 -8.76
C HIS A 282 15.90 5.36 -9.04
N ASP A 283 16.43 6.27 -9.87
CA ASP A 283 17.85 6.30 -10.25
C ASP A 283 18.43 7.68 -9.98
N GLY A 284 19.05 7.84 -8.81
CA GLY A 284 19.72 9.07 -8.42
C GLY A 284 18.81 10.31 -8.31
N VAL A 285 17.58 10.17 -7.80
CA VAL A 285 16.66 11.29 -7.62
C VAL A 285 17.18 12.21 -6.53
N VAL A 286 17.46 13.46 -6.89
CA VAL A 286 18.01 14.47 -5.96
C VAL A 286 16.89 15.20 -5.23
N ILE A 287 16.90 15.14 -3.90
CA ILE A 287 15.97 15.86 -3.03
C ILE A 287 16.76 16.78 -2.10
N LYS A 288 16.30 18.02 -1.93
CA LYS A 288 16.89 18.96 -0.97
C LYS A 288 16.73 18.44 0.46
N GLY A 289 17.80 18.42 1.22
CA GLY A 289 17.84 17.90 2.59
C GLY A 289 19.23 18.02 3.20
N ASN A 290 19.33 17.93 4.52
CA ASN A 290 20.61 18.07 5.24
C ASN A 290 21.49 16.80 5.08
N ALA A 291 22.12 16.62 3.90
CA ALA A 291 22.95 15.45 3.57
C ALA A 291 24.08 15.18 4.59
N LYS A 292 24.58 16.24 5.23
CA LYS A 292 25.68 16.18 6.21
C LYS A 292 25.22 15.81 7.63
N LYS A 293 23.91 15.75 7.93
CA LYS A 293 23.40 15.41 9.26
C LYS A 293 22.83 14.01 9.26
N GLY A 294 23.41 13.12 10.05
CA GLY A 294 22.82 11.81 10.30
C GLY A 294 21.42 11.96 10.90
N GLN A 295 20.47 11.15 10.44
CA GLN A 295 19.10 11.14 10.95
C GLN A 295 18.68 9.73 11.34
N SER A 296 17.84 9.62 12.36
CA SER A 296 17.22 8.34 12.68
C SER A 296 16.29 7.90 11.56
N ILE A 297 16.23 6.60 11.33
CA ILE A 297 15.26 5.97 10.44
C ILE A 297 13.94 5.87 11.17
N LEU A 298 12.83 6.23 10.51
CA LEU A 298 11.48 6.07 11.05
C LEU A 298 10.69 5.09 10.17
N LEU A 299 10.05 4.12 10.81
CA LEU A 299 9.01 3.30 10.21
C LEU A 299 7.66 3.89 10.62
N GLN A 300 6.93 4.50 9.70
CA GLN A 300 5.78 5.36 10.01
C GLN A 300 4.57 4.57 10.54
N ASP A 301 3.92 5.05 11.60
CA ASP A 301 2.60 4.56 11.99
C ASP A 301 1.49 5.30 11.24
N HIS A 302 0.77 4.59 10.36
CA HIS A 302 -0.44 5.11 9.71
C HIS A 302 -1.67 4.20 9.95
N GLY A 303 -1.80 3.67 11.16
CA GLY A 303 -2.92 2.80 11.56
C GLY A 303 -3.04 1.41 10.89
N ASN A 304 -2.16 1.06 9.94
CA ASN A 304 -2.19 -0.25 9.27
C ASN A 304 -1.12 -1.20 9.85
N PRO A 305 -1.43 -2.51 9.98
CA PRO A 305 -0.51 -3.51 10.51
C PRO A 305 0.53 -3.96 9.47
N VAL A 306 1.33 -3.01 8.98
CA VAL A 306 2.54 -3.30 8.20
C VAL A 306 3.61 -3.82 9.15
N ALA A 307 4.29 -4.89 8.74
CA ALA A 307 5.34 -5.53 9.51
C ALA A 307 6.65 -5.52 8.72
N TYR A 308 7.76 -5.48 9.46
CA TYR A 308 9.11 -5.40 8.91
C TYR A 308 10.01 -6.51 9.45
N ARG A 309 11.01 -6.88 8.65
CA ARG A 309 12.10 -7.77 9.06
C ARG A 309 13.38 -7.45 8.29
N ASN A 310 14.47 -8.13 8.62
CA ASN A 310 15.76 -8.06 7.93
C ASN A 310 16.13 -6.61 7.55
N ILE A 311 16.46 -5.81 8.55
CA ILE A 311 16.79 -4.40 8.38
C ILE A 311 18.26 -4.21 8.71
N TRP A 312 19.03 -3.68 7.77
CA TRP A 312 20.43 -3.34 7.99
C TRP A 312 20.86 -2.10 7.21
N VAL A 313 21.92 -1.46 7.69
CA VAL A 313 22.47 -0.22 7.14
C VAL A 313 23.97 -0.32 7.01
N LEU A 314 24.52 -0.02 5.84
CA LEU A 314 25.95 0.18 5.60
C LEU A 314 26.18 1.65 5.27
N GLU A 315 26.66 2.43 6.24
CA GLU A 315 27.00 3.84 6.03
C GLU A 315 28.14 3.97 5.02
N ALA A 316 28.06 5.01 4.17
CA ALA A 316 29.18 5.39 3.33
C ALA A 316 30.35 5.86 4.21
N LYS A 317 31.58 5.55 3.79
CA LYS A 317 32.80 6.02 4.46
C LYS A 317 33.14 7.45 4.05
#